data_AF-A0A1S3RLM2-F1
#
_entry.id   AF-A0A1S3RLM2-F1
#
_cell.length_a   1.000
_cell.length_b   1.000
_cell.length_c   1.000
_cell.angle_alpha   90.00
_cell.angle_beta   90.00
_cell.angle_gamma   90.00
#
_symmetry.space_group_name_H-M   'P 1'
#
loop_
_entity.id
_entity.type
_entity.pdbx_description
1 polymer ?
#
loop_
_entity_poly.entity_id
_entity_poly.type
_entity_poly.pdbx_seq_one_letter_code
_entity_poly.pdbx_strand_id
1 'polypeptide(L)'
;MALLGETEETQTKAELEQLMTDIKKFANKVRSKLKGIDQSMEHEEALNGSSADLRIRKTQHSTLSRKFVEVMSAYNATQSDYRERCKGRIQRQLEISGRNTTNEELESMLESDNPAIFTSGIIMDSNITQQAMNEIETRHTEIIKLENSIRELHDMFMDMAMLVESQGEMIDRIEYNVEHSVDYVERAVSDTKKAVKYQSKARRFPEVISLNVGGTYFTTRLSTLRRYEDTMLAAMFSGRHHIPRDAEGRFFIDRDGAYFGDILNFLREGELPQRDRVRAVHREAQYYAIGPLLDSLEDTQPLTGEKVRQAFLDLLPYYKDNLERIVEIAKLRAMQRKARFAKLKICVYKEEMPITPYERPLFNSLRFERTESEAKLFEHHCEVDVSFGPWEAVADVYDLLHCIVSDLAERGITADQQCIGVCDKHLINHYYCKRPIYEFKITWW
;
A
#
# COMPACT_ATOMS: atom_id res chain seq x y z
N MET A 1 -38.31 74.72 -22.48
CA MET A 1 -38.02 73.92 -21.28
C MET A 1 -39.10 72.87 -20.99
N ALA A 2 -40.40 73.16 -21.17
CA ALA A 2 -41.47 72.15 -20.95
C ALA A 2 -41.40 70.92 -21.90
N LEU A 3 -41.07 71.11 -23.18
CA LEU A 3 -40.96 70.02 -24.17
C LEU A 3 -39.81 69.02 -23.92
N LEU A 4 -38.79 69.38 -23.13
CA LEU A 4 -37.67 68.48 -22.80
C LEU A 4 -38.02 67.54 -21.63
N GLY A 5 -38.88 67.99 -20.70
CA GLY A 5 -39.32 67.17 -19.56
C GLY A 5 -40.33 66.09 -19.94
N GLU A 6 -41.21 66.37 -20.91
CA GLU A 6 -42.16 65.37 -21.42
C GLU A 6 -41.47 64.23 -22.20
N THR A 7 -40.37 64.53 -22.91
CA THR A 7 -39.57 63.51 -23.60
C THR A 7 -38.78 62.61 -22.64
N GLU A 8 -38.29 63.12 -21.52
CA GLU A 8 -37.60 62.32 -20.51
C GLU A 8 -38.56 61.43 -19.69
N GLU A 9 -39.76 61.92 -19.37
CA GLU A 9 -40.77 61.14 -18.65
C GLU A 9 -41.34 60.00 -19.52
N THR A 10 -41.51 60.22 -20.82
CA THR A 10 -41.96 59.19 -21.76
C THR A 10 -40.89 58.12 -22.01
N GLN A 11 -39.62 58.51 -22.08
CA GLN A 11 -38.50 57.56 -22.19
C GLN A 11 -38.35 56.68 -20.95
N THR A 12 -38.39 57.27 -19.75
CA THR A 12 -38.28 56.51 -18.48
C THR A 12 -39.45 55.54 -18.28
N LYS A 13 -40.66 55.90 -18.72
CA LYS A 13 -41.81 54.98 -18.75
C LYS A 13 -41.57 53.78 -19.68
N ALA A 14 -41.05 54.02 -20.88
CA ALA A 14 -40.73 52.94 -21.83
C ALA A 14 -39.64 51.99 -21.28
N GLU A 15 -38.62 52.54 -20.61
CA GLU A 15 -37.56 51.75 -19.97
C GLU A 15 -38.11 50.88 -18.84
N LEU A 16 -39.04 51.40 -18.02
CA LEU A 16 -39.70 50.63 -16.96
C LEU A 16 -40.52 49.46 -17.54
N GLU A 17 -41.31 49.70 -18.59
CA GLU A 17 -42.10 48.65 -19.25
C GLU A 17 -41.21 47.55 -19.86
N GLN A 18 -40.08 47.96 -20.45
CA GLN A 18 -39.10 47.03 -20.99
C GLN A 18 -38.49 46.17 -19.86
N LEU A 19 -38.11 46.79 -18.74
CA LEU A 19 -37.55 46.07 -17.59
C LEU A 19 -38.55 45.08 -16.97
N MET A 20 -39.83 45.48 -16.84
CA MET A 20 -40.90 44.57 -16.39
C MET A 20 -41.05 43.38 -17.32
N THR A 21 -41.02 43.62 -18.64
CA THR A 21 -41.10 42.56 -19.65
C THR A 21 -39.91 41.59 -19.57
N ASP A 22 -38.70 42.11 -19.34
CA ASP A 22 -37.50 41.29 -19.24
C ASP A 22 -37.47 40.48 -17.95
N ILE A 23 -37.84 41.08 -16.81
CA ILE A 23 -38.00 40.35 -15.54
C ILE A 23 -38.99 39.20 -15.71
N LYS A 24 -40.14 39.45 -16.36
CA LYS A 24 -41.12 38.40 -16.67
C LYS A 24 -40.54 37.28 -17.54
N LYS A 25 -39.80 37.60 -18.60
CA LYS A 25 -39.16 36.59 -19.47
C LYS A 25 -38.13 35.76 -18.70
N PHE A 26 -37.28 36.41 -17.89
CA PHE A 26 -36.27 35.73 -17.10
C PHE A 26 -36.88 34.85 -16.01
N ALA A 27 -37.88 35.35 -15.28
CA ALA A 27 -38.59 34.59 -14.25
C ALA A 27 -39.22 33.32 -14.82
N ASN A 28 -39.89 33.41 -15.97
CA ASN A 28 -40.46 32.25 -16.66
C ASN A 28 -39.40 31.23 -17.10
N LYS A 29 -38.24 31.71 -17.58
CA LYS A 29 -37.12 30.85 -17.98
C LYS A 29 -36.51 30.12 -16.78
N VAL A 30 -36.34 30.82 -15.65
CA VAL A 30 -35.84 30.21 -14.40
C VAL A 30 -36.83 29.17 -13.89
N ARG A 31 -38.13 29.51 -13.83
CA ARG A 31 -39.21 28.61 -13.44
C ARG A 31 -39.21 27.32 -14.28
N SER A 32 -39.17 27.44 -15.61
CA SER A 32 -39.15 26.27 -16.51
C SER A 32 -37.92 25.38 -16.28
N LYS A 33 -36.74 25.98 -16.04
CA LYS A 33 -35.52 25.23 -15.74
C LYS A 33 -35.56 24.52 -14.40
N LEU A 34 -36.07 25.17 -13.35
CA LEU A 34 -36.23 24.56 -12.03
C LEU A 34 -37.17 23.35 -12.12
N LYS A 35 -38.33 23.52 -12.76
CA LYS A 35 -39.28 22.43 -12.99
C LYS A 35 -38.70 21.26 -13.80
N GLY A 36 -37.84 21.55 -14.78
CA GLY A 36 -37.14 20.51 -15.53
C GLY A 36 -36.14 19.71 -14.68
N ILE A 37 -35.45 20.37 -13.74
CA ILE A 37 -34.56 19.69 -12.79
C ILE A 37 -35.39 18.80 -11.86
N ASP A 38 -36.51 19.30 -11.35
CA ASP A 38 -37.40 18.55 -10.45
C ASP A 38 -37.92 17.26 -11.08
N GLN A 39 -38.47 17.35 -12.31
CA GLN A 39 -38.93 16.17 -13.06
C GLN A 39 -37.81 15.14 -13.34
N SER A 40 -36.59 15.62 -13.62
CA SER A 40 -35.45 14.73 -13.82
C SER A 40 -35.06 13.97 -12.55
N MET A 41 -35.24 14.62 -11.39
CA MET A 41 -34.97 14.02 -10.08
C MET A 41 -36.02 12.97 -9.71
N GLU A 42 -37.31 13.25 -9.93
CA GLU A 42 -38.39 12.27 -9.70
C GLU A 42 -38.18 10.99 -10.52
N HIS A 43 -37.75 11.13 -11.78
CA HIS A 43 -37.45 9.99 -12.64
C HIS A 43 -36.24 9.17 -12.14
N GLU A 44 -35.19 9.85 -11.69
CA GLU A 44 -33.97 9.21 -11.18
C GLU A 44 -34.20 8.53 -9.82
N GLU A 45 -35.06 9.07 -8.98
CA GLU A 45 -35.48 8.45 -7.72
C GLU A 45 -36.22 7.13 -7.92
N ALA A 46 -37.08 7.06 -8.94
CA ALA A 46 -37.86 5.86 -9.25
C ALA A 46 -37.01 4.67 -9.73
N LEU A 47 -35.80 4.90 -10.23
CA LEU A 47 -34.96 3.88 -10.87
C LEU A 47 -33.92 3.21 -9.95
N ASN A 48 -33.80 3.65 -8.69
CA ASN A 48 -32.86 3.27 -7.61
C ASN A 48 -31.89 4.40 -7.20
N GLY A 49 -32.21 5.06 -6.08
CA GLY A 49 -31.38 5.02 -4.87
C GLY A 49 -30.13 5.93 -4.79
N SER A 50 -30.34 7.14 -4.27
CA SER A 50 -29.34 8.03 -3.64
C SER A 50 -27.94 8.10 -4.27
N SER A 51 -27.88 8.39 -5.58
CA SER A 51 -26.62 8.77 -6.22
C SER A 51 -26.06 10.06 -5.62
N ALA A 52 -24.74 10.20 -5.57
CA ALA A 52 -24.09 11.48 -5.30
C ALA A 52 -24.59 12.57 -6.26
N ASP A 53 -24.88 12.20 -7.50
CA ASP A 53 -25.42 13.08 -8.53
C ASP A 53 -26.83 13.58 -8.17
N LEU A 54 -27.71 12.68 -7.72
CA LEU A 54 -29.06 13.01 -7.24
C LEU A 54 -29.02 13.93 -6.01
N ARG A 55 -28.08 13.69 -5.08
CA ARG A 55 -27.89 14.56 -3.90
C ARG A 55 -27.43 15.97 -4.28
N ILE A 56 -26.51 16.08 -5.25
CA ILE A 56 -26.08 17.37 -5.80
C ILE A 56 -27.25 18.07 -6.46
N ARG A 57 -28.01 17.39 -7.33
CA ARG A 57 -29.18 17.95 -8.01
C ARG A 57 -30.23 18.48 -7.02
N LYS A 58 -30.61 17.69 -6.02
CA LYS A 58 -31.51 18.12 -4.92
C LYS A 58 -31.03 19.38 -4.21
N THR A 59 -29.75 19.39 -3.83
CA THR A 59 -29.15 20.50 -3.09
C THR A 59 -29.13 21.78 -3.92
N GLN A 60 -28.74 21.68 -5.19
CA GLN A 60 -28.71 22.81 -6.11
C GLN A 60 -30.12 23.32 -6.40
N HIS A 61 -31.06 22.43 -6.70
CA HIS A 61 -32.46 22.77 -6.97
C HIS A 61 -33.09 23.56 -5.81
N SER A 62 -32.96 23.05 -4.59
CA SER A 62 -33.49 23.70 -3.38
C SER A 62 -32.83 25.07 -3.12
N THR A 63 -31.52 25.21 -3.36
CA THR A 63 -30.81 26.49 -3.18
C THR A 63 -31.26 27.54 -4.19
N LEU A 64 -31.32 27.15 -5.47
CA LEU A 64 -31.74 28.03 -6.56
C LEU A 64 -33.21 28.43 -6.42
N SER A 65 -34.08 27.51 -6.02
CA SER A 65 -35.51 27.79 -5.76
C SER A 65 -35.69 28.81 -4.63
N ARG A 66 -34.97 28.65 -3.51
CA ARG A 66 -35.01 29.61 -2.40
C ARG A 66 -34.53 30.99 -2.82
N LYS A 67 -33.43 31.07 -3.57
CA LYS A 67 -32.90 32.33 -4.11
C LYS A 67 -33.85 32.99 -5.10
N PHE A 68 -34.53 32.20 -5.93
CA PHE A 68 -35.55 32.70 -6.84
C PHE A 68 -36.74 33.30 -6.09
N VAL A 69 -37.28 32.59 -5.09
CA VAL A 69 -38.37 33.10 -4.22
C VAL A 69 -37.95 34.39 -3.50
N GLU A 70 -36.72 34.46 -2.98
CA GLU A 70 -36.17 35.66 -2.33
C GLU A 70 -36.19 36.88 -3.28
N VAL A 71 -35.67 36.72 -4.51
CA VAL A 71 -35.63 37.80 -5.51
C VAL A 71 -37.04 38.19 -5.98
N MET A 72 -37.92 37.22 -6.23
CA MET A 72 -39.29 37.51 -6.66
C MET A 72 -40.11 38.18 -5.55
N SER A 73 -39.85 37.86 -4.29
CA SER A 73 -40.49 38.53 -3.14
C SER A 73 -40.05 39.98 -3.03
N ALA A 74 -38.76 40.26 -3.24
CA ALA A 74 -38.26 41.63 -3.32
C ALA A 74 -38.87 42.41 -4.49
N TYR A 75 -39.03 41.78 -5.65
CA TYR A 75 -39.71 42.37 -6.80
C TYR A 75 -41.18 42.68 -6.51
N ASN A 76 -41.92 41.75 -5.89
CA ASN A 76 -43.31 41.97 -5.48
C ASN A 76 -43.45 43.11 -4.47
N ALA A 77 -42.55 43.19 -3.48
CA ALA A 77 -42.53 44.31 -2.53
C ALA A 77 -42.31 45.66 -3.24
N THR A 78 -41.41 45.70 -4.22
CA THR A 78 -41.16 46.91 -5.04
C THR A 78 -42.39 47.30 -5.88
N GLN A 79 -43.09 46.33 -6.47
CA GLN A 79 -44.32 46.54 -7.23
C GLN A 79 -45.46 47.06 -6.34
N SER A 80 -45.63 46.47 -5.14
CA SER A 80 -46.64 46.88 -4.17
C SER A 80 -46.40 48.30 -3.66
N ASP A 81 -45.15 48.66 -3.37
CA ASP A 81 -44.79 50.03 -2.95
C ASP A 81 -45.03 51.05 -4.08
N TYR A 82 -44.76 50.67 -5.33
CA TYR A 82 -45.06 51.52 -6.48
C TYR A 82 -46.57 51.70 -6.70
N ARG A 83 -47.39 50.65 -6.52
CA ARG A 83 -48.87 50.75 -6.53
C ARG A 83 -49.37 51.76 -5.50
N GLU A 84 -48.87 51.68 -4.26
CA GLU A 84 -49.27 52.59 -3.19
C GLU A 84 -48.89 54.05 -3.49
N ARG A 85 -47.70 54.26 -4.08
CA ARG A 85 -47.28 55.59 -4.56
C ARG A 85 -48.17 56.12 -5.68
N CYS A 86 -48.63 55.28 -6.61
CA CYS A 86 -49.58 55.67 -7.66
C CYS A 86 -50.96 56.00 -7.07
N LYS A 87 -51.46 55.20 -6.12
CA LYS A 87 -52.71 55.46 -5.38
C LYS A 87 -52.65 56.82 -4.66
N GLY A 88 -51.58 57.10 -3.92
CA GLY A 88 -51.41 58.38 -3.23
C GLY A 88 -51.35 59.59 -4.18
N ARG A 89 -50.85 59.42 -5.41
CA ARG A 89 -50.91 60.47 -6.44
C ARG A 89 -52.33 60.72 -6.93
N ILE A 90 -53.10 59.66 -7.19
CA ILE A 90 -54.51 59.80 -7.60
C ILE A 90 -55.32 60.50 -6.51
N GLN A 91 -55.13 60.12 -5.24
CA GLN A 91 -55.77 60.76 -4.09
C GLN A 91 -55.49 62.27 -4.06
N ARG A 92 -54.21 62.65 -4.21
CA ARG A 92 -53.81 64.07 -4.23
C ARG A 92 -54.42 64.82 -5.42
N GLN A 93 -54.53 64.20 -6.59
CA GLN A 93 -55.17 64.85 -7.76
C GLN A 93 -56.68 65.01 -7.60
N LEU A 94 -57.35 64.10 -6.90
CA LEU A 94 -58.77 64.23 -6.52
C LEU A 94 -58.99 65.36 -5.51
N GLU A 95 -58.10 65.51 -4.52
CA GLU A 95 -58.12 66.63 -3.57
C GLU A 95 -57.95 68.00 -4.27
N ILE A 96 -57.03 68.10 -5.24
CA ILE A 96 -56.82 69.31 -6.06
C ILE A 96 -58.08 69.66 -6.85
N SER A 97 -58.81 68.65 -7.32
CA SER A 97 -60.07 68.79 -8.04
C SER A 97 -61.27 69.08 -7.13
N GLY A 98 -61.05 69.19 -5.81
CA GLY A 98 -62.08 69.53 -4.82
C GLY A 98 -62.87 68.34 -4.27
N ARG A 99 -62.42 67.10 -4.52
CA ARG A 99 -63.07 65.87 -4.04
C ARG A 99 -62.19 65.17 -3.00
N ASN A 100 -62.51 65.34 -1.73
CA ASN A 100 -61.89 64.57 -0.66
C ASN A 100 -62.38 63.12 -0.74
N THR A 101 -61.44 62.18 -0.86
CA THR A 101 -61.74 60.75 -0.99
C THR A 101 -60.95 59.98 0.08
N THR A 102 -61.63 59.15 0.84
CA THR A 102 -60.99 58.26 1.84
C THR A 102 -60.20 57.15 1.15
N ASN A 103 -59.30 56.50 1.90
CA ASN A 103 -58.48 55.40 1.33
C ASN A 103 -59.33 54.21 0.88
N GLU A 104 -60.41 53.94 1.60
CA GLU A 104 -61.37 52.86 1.33
C GLU A 104 -62.25 53.18 0.11
N GLU A 105 -62.74 54.42 0.00
CA GLU A 105 -63.48 54.88 -1.18
C GLU A 105 -62.60 54.86 -2.44
N LEU A 106 -61.33 55.29 -2.31
CA LEU A 106 -60.39 55.28 -3.43
C LEU A 106 -60.07 53.85 -3.88
N GLU A 107 -59.93 52.90 -2.95
CA GLU A 107 -59.73 51.49 -3.31
C GLU A 107 -60.95 50.93 -4.05
N SER A 108 -62.17 51.23 -3.57
CA SER A 108 -63.40 50.84 -4.26
C SER A 108 -63.52 51.45 -5.66
N MET A 109 -62.99 52.66 -5.87
CA MET A 109 -62.93 53.28 -7.19
C MET A 109 -61.92 52.59 -8.11
N LEU A 110 -60.77 52.17 -7.59
CA LEU A 110 -59.75 51.41 -8.34
C LEU A 110 -60.21 49.98 -8.69
N GLU A 111 -61.00 49.35 -7.82
CA GLU A 111 -61.61 48.03 -8.06
C GLU A 111 -62.73 48.07 -9.12
N SER A 112 -63.25 49.26 -9.44
CA SER A 112 -64.31 49.42 -10.41
C SER A 112 -63.77 49.46 -11.84
N ASP A 113 -64.34 48.65 -12.74
CA ASP A 113 -64.00 48.60 -14.17
C ASP A 113 -64.47 49.84 -14.97
N ASN A 114 -64.83 50.94 -14.28
CA ASN A 114 -65.37 52.14 -14.90
C ASN A 114 -64.41 53.33 -14.73
N PRO A 115 -63.56 53.65 -15.73
CA PRO A 115 -62.66 54.81 -15.68
C PRO A 115 -63.38 56.16 -15.48
N ALA A 116 -64.66 56.25 -15.83
CA ALA A 116 -65.47 57.45 -15.61
C ALA A 116 -65.87 57.65 -14.14
N ILE A 117 -65.58 56.70 -13.25
CA ILE A 117 -65.82 56.88 -11.81
C ILE A 117 -65.00 58.04 -11.25
N PHE A 118 -63.79 58.25 -11.78
CA PHE A 118 -62.91 59.35 -11.40
C PHE A 118 -63.39 60.72 -11.91
N THR A 119 -64.20 60.75 -12.98
CA THR A 119 -64.79 61.99 -13.52
C THR A 119 -66.16 62.34 -12.92
N SER A 120 -66.82 61.36 -12.30
CA SER A 120 -68.14 61.57 -11.71
C SER A 120 -68.10 62.63 -10.60
N GLY A 121 -68.75 63.77 -10.83
CA GLY A 121 -68.85 64.87 -9.85
C GLY A 121 -67.75 65.92 -9.90
N ILE A 122 -66.84 65.91 -10.88
CA ILE A 122 -65.84 66.97 -11.09
C ILE A 122 -66.34 67.96 -12.16
N ILE A 123 -66.31 69.26 -11.85
CA ILE A 123 -66.71 70.34 -12.77
C ILE A 123 -65.57 70.58 -13.77
N MET A 124 -65.79 70.34 -15.07
CA MET A 124 -64.78 70.42 -16.13
C MET A 124 -64.50 71.84 -16.66
N ASP A 125 -64.57 72.86 -15.80
CA ASP A 125 -64.50 74.27 -16.23
C ASP A 125 -63.08 74.86 -16.20
N SER A 126 -62.08 74.10 -15.70
CA SER A 126 -60.69 74.57 -15.54
C SER A 126 -59.67 73.71 -16.29
N ASN A 127 -58.66 74.36 -16.90
CA ASN A 127 -57.50 73.67 -17.48
C ASN A 127 -56.77 72.79 -16.44
N ILE A 128 -56.84 73.17 -15.16
CA ILE A 128 -56.24 72.41 -14.05
C ILE A 128 -56.98 71.07 -13.84
N THR A 129 -58.31 71.08 -13.91
CA THR A 129 -59.13 69.86 -13.77
C THR A 129 -58.92 68.88 -14.92
N GLN A 130 -58.68 69.38 -16.14
CA GLN A 130 -58.36 68.52 -17.30
C GLN A 130 -56.98 67.87 -17.16
N GLN A 131 -55.97 68.62 -16.67
CA GLN A 131 -54.64 68.08 -16.45
C GLN A 131 -54.62 67.03 -15.32
N ALA A 132 -55.32 67.30 -14.21
CA ALA A 132 -55.50 66.33 -13.13
C ALA A 132 -56.17 65.04 -13.63
N MET A 133 -57.15 65.16 -14.53
CA MET A 133 -57.83 64.01 -15.11
C MET A 133 -56.90 63.14 -15.98
N ASN A 134 -56.12 63.75 -16.87
CA ASN A 134 -55.16 63.02 -17.69
C ASN A 134 -54.10 62.29 -16.84
N GLU A 135 -53.67 62.89 -15.72
CA GLU A 135 -52.76 62.23 -14.79
C GLU A 135 -53.43 61.06 -14.07
N ILE A 136 -54.67 61.21 -13.61
CA ILE A 136 -55.43 60.12 -12.96
C ILE A 136 -55.60 58.94 -13.93
N GLU A 137 -56.00 59.18 -15.17
CA GLU A 137 -56.18 58.11 -16.17
C GLU A 137 -54.87 57.39 -16.49
N THR A 138 -53.77 58.14 -16.59
CA THR A 138 -52.42 57.57 -16.81
C THR A 138 -52.00 56.69 -15.64
N ARG A 139 -52.16 57.16 -14.39
CA ARG A 139 -51.79 56.42 -13.18
C ARG A 139 -52.71 55.21 -12.95
N HIS A 140 -53.99 55.32 -13.26
CA HIS A 140 -54.92 54.19 -13.21
C HIS A 140 -54.49 53.08 -14.18
N THR A 141 -54.12 53.45 -15.41
CA THR A 141 -53.59 52.51 -16.41
C THR A 141 -52.30 51.83 -15.93
N GLU A 142 -51.41 52.57 -15.26
CA GLU A 142 -50.21 52.00 -14.62
C GLU A 142 -50.58 51.01 -13.51
N ILE A 143 -51.54 51.34 -12.63
CA ILE A 143 -52.02 50.43 -11.57
C ILE A 143 -52.55 49.13 -12.16
N ILE A 144 -53.38 49.19 -13.22
CA ILE A 144 -53.89 47.99 -13.91
C ILE A 144 -52.74 47.11 -14.43
N LYS A 145 -51.71 47.72 -15.04
CA LYS A 145 -50.52 46.98 -15.51
C LYS A 145 -49.77 46.31 -14.35
N LEU A 146 -49.61 47.00 -13.23
CA LEU A 146 -48.97 46.45 -12.02
C LEU A 146 -49.78 45.30 -11.44
N GLU A 147 -51.09 45.44 -11.32
CA GLU A 147 -51.98 44.39 -10.80
C GLU A 147 -51.97 43.14 -11.66
N ASN A 148 -51.97 43.30 -12.98
CA ASN A 148 -51.79 42.18 -13.90
C ASN A 148 -50.42 41.50 -13.69
N SER A 149 -49.35 42.28 -13.52
CA SER A 149 -48.02 41.73 -13.23
C SER A 149 -47.98 41.01 -11.88
N ILE A 150 -48.59 41.56 -10.82
CA ILE A 150 -48.65 40.97 -9.48
C ILE A 150 -49.48 39.68 -9.50
N ARG A 151 -50.57 39.64 -10.26
CA ARG A 151 -51.37 38.43 -10.44
C ARG A 151 -50.57 37.31 -11.10
N GLU A 152 -49.77 37.63 -12.12
CA GLU A 152 -48.85 36.66 -12.73
C GLU A 152 -47.73 36.22 -11.76
N LEU A 153 -47.22 37.12 -10.90
CA LEU A 153 -46.29 36.76 -9.83
C LEU A 153 -46.94 35.78 -8.84
N HIS A 154 -48.21 36.01 -8.49
CA HIS A 154 -48.96 35.16 -7.58
C HIS A 154 -49.07 33.72 -8.12
N ASP A 155 -49.39 33.56 -9.40
CA ASP A 155 -49.40 32.24 -10.05
C ASP A 155 -48.02 31.56 -9.98
N MET A 156 -46.95 32.33 -10.16
CA MET A 156 -45.58 31.82 -9.99
C MET A 156 -45.27 31.47 -8.53
N PHE A 157 -45.77 32.24 -7.55
CA PHE A 157 -45.59 31.94 -6.13
C PHE A 157 -46.35 30.68 -5.71
N MET A 158 -47.54 30.43 -6.23
CA MET A 158 -48.31 29.22 -5.93
C MET A 158 -47.62 27.95 -6.47
N ASP A 159 -47.10 28.00 -7.70
CA ASP A 159 -46.30 26.90 -8.28
C ASP A 159 -45.00 26.68 -7.48
N MET A 160 -44.33 27.76 -7.06
CA MET A 160 -43.11 27.67 -6.25
C MET A 160 -43.34 27.24 -4.81
N ALA A 161 -44.46 27.64 -4.19
CA ALA A 161 -44.83 27.21 -2.86
C ALA A 161 -45.06 25.70 -2.82
N MET A 162 -45.78 25.14 -3.80
CA MET A 162 -45.94 23.69 -3.94
C MET A 162 -44.59 22.98 -4.16
N LEU A 163 -43.71 23.54 -4.98
CA LEU A 163 -42.38 22.97 -5.22
C LEU A 163 -41.46 23.04 -4.00
N VAL A 164 -41.57 24.07 -3.16
CA VAL A 164 -40.75 24.22 -1.94
C VAL A 164 -41.33 23.41 -0.78
N GLU A 165 -42.65 23.28 -0.69
CA GLU A 165 -43.36 22.50 0.34
C GLU A 165 -43.17 20.99 0.13
N SER A 166 -43.20 20.50 -1.11
CA SER A 166 -42.92 19.09 -1.43
C SER A 166 -41.47 18.68 -1.13
N GLN A 167 -40.54 19.63 -1.11
CA GLN A 167 -39.11 19.39 -0.81
C GLN A 167 -38.81 19.24 0.68
N GLY A 168 -39.76 19.59 1.57
CA GLY A 168 -39.63 19.49 3.03
C GLY A 168 -38.54 20.38 3.65
N GLU A 169 -38.63 20.64 4.95
CA GLU A 169 -37.48 21.08 5.75
C GLU A 169 -36.47 19.92 5.82
N MET A 170 -35.68 19.74 4.76
CA MET A 170 -34.45 18.95 4.87
C MET A 170 -33.45 19.78 5.68
N ILE A 171 -33.59 19.64 6.99
CA ILE A 171 -32.73 20.09 8.08
C ILE A 171 -31.25 19.92 7.68
N ASP A 172 -30.49 20.97 7.95
CA ASP A 172 -29.05 21.17 7.80
C ASP A 172 -28.25 20.10 7.04
N ARG A 173 -27.86 20.47 5.81
CA ARG A 173 -27.39 19.63 4.69
C ARG A 173 -26.03 18.94 4.87
N ILE A 174 -25.50 18.84 6.08
CA ILE A 174 -24.23 18.16 6.34
C ILE A 174 -24.46 16.78 6.97
N GLU A 175 -25.33 16.68 7.97
CA GLU A 175 -25.51 15.45 8.76
C GLU A 175 -26.13 14.32 7.94
N TYR A 176 -27.24 14.58 7.24
CA TYR A 176 -27.91 13.61 6.36
C TYR A 176 -27.02 13.12 5.20
N ASN A 177 -26.18 14.01 4.65
CA ASN A 177 -25.27 13.67 3.56
C ASN A 177 -24.08 12.82 4.04
N VAL A 178 -23.65 13.01 5.28
CA VAL A 178 -22.61 12.20 5.92
C VAL A 178 -23.15 10.82 6.28
N GLU A 179 -24.33 10.72 6.88
CA GLU A 179 -24.94 9.47 7.32
C GLU A 179 -25.12 8.48 6.15
N HIS A 180 -25.72 8.91 5.04
CA HIS A 180 -25.88 8.04 3.87
C HIS A 180 -24.57 7.68 3.16
N SER A 181 -23.49 8.43 3.39
CA SER A 181 -22.18 8.06 2.85
C SER A 181 -21.53 6.92 3.65
N VAL A 182 -21.90 6.75 4.94
CA VAL A 182 -21.45 5.62 5.79
C VAL A 182 -22.04 4.28 5.29
N ASP A 183 -23.32 4.25 4.91
CA ASP A 183 -24.01 3.04 4.45
C ASP A 183 -23.36 2.37 3.23
N TYR A 184 -22.84 3.17 2.27
CA TYR A 184 -22.16 2.64 1.08
C TYR A 184 -20.80 2.02 1.42
N VAL A 185 -20.07 2.60 2.37
CA VAL A 185 -18.80 2.05 2.84
C VAL A 185 -19.02 0.73 3.56
N GLU A 186 -20.07 0.61 4.37
CA GLU A 186 -20.39 -0.64 5.06
C GLU A 186 -20.74 -1.79 4.10
N ARG A 187 -21.54 -1.53 3.06
CA ARG A 187 -21.84 -2.54 2.03
C ARG A 187 -20.61 -2.96 1.25
N ALA A 188 -19.76 -2.02 0.85
CA ALA A 188 -18.50 -2.31 0.16
C ALA A 188 -17.54 -3.15 1.03
N VAL A 189 -17.46 -2.86 2.33
CA VAL A 189 -16.69 -3.66 3.29
C VAL A 189 -17.29 -5.07 3.46
N SER A 190 -18.61 -5.19 3.48
CA SER A 190 -19.29 -6.49 3.57
C SER A 190 -19.03 -7.36 2.32
N ASP A 191 -19.13 -6.78 1.13
CA ASP A 191 -18.98 -7.55 -0.11
C ASP A 191 -17.53 -7.92 -0.39
N THR A 192 -16.56 -7.08 -0.03
CA THR A 192 -15.13 -7.46 -0.05
C THR A 192 -14.84 -8.60 0.95
N LYS A 193 -15.44 -8.60 2.14
CA LYS A 193 -15.35 -9.72 3.09
C LYS A 193 -15.94 -11.01 2.53
N LYS A 194 -17.08 -10.95 1.81
CA LYS A 194 -17.67 -12.12 1.13
C LYS A 194 -16.77 -12.62 0.00
N ALA A 195 -16.21 -11.75 -0.83
CA ALA A 195 -15.30 -12.11 -1.91
C ALA A 195 -14.04 -12.85 -1.39
N VAL A 196 -13.44 -12.39 -0.29
CA VAL A 196 -12.33 -13.10 0.37
C VAL A 196 -12.76 -14.48 0.87
N LYS A 197 -13.96 -14.61 1.45
CA LYS A 197 -14.52 -15.91 1.87
C LYS A 197 -14.79 -16.85 0.70
N TYR A 198 -15.24 -16.34 -0.45
CA TYR A 198 -15.44 -17.16 -1.65
C TYR A 198 -14.11 -17.59 -2.27
N GLN A 199 -13.11 -16.71 -2.30
CA GLN A 199 -11.76 -17.06 -2.75
C GLN A 199 -11.13 -18.14 -1.88
N SER A 200 -11.29 -18.07 -0.55
CA SER A 200 -10.76 -19.07 0.37
C SER A 200 -11.50 -20.41 0.29
N LYS A 201 -12.82 -20.40 0.04
CA LYS A 201 -13.61 -21.61 -0.22
C LYS A 201 -13.28 -22.25 -1.58
N ALA A 202 -13.00 -21.45 -2.61
CA ALA A 202 -12.65 -21.93 -3.95
C ALA A 202 -11.24 -22.56 -4.02
N ARG A 203 -10.33 -22.16 -3.12
CA ARG A 203 -8.96 -22.70 -3.00
C ARG A 203 -8.85 -23.85 -1.99
N ARG A 204 -9.90 -24.65 -1.83
CA ARG A 204 -9.85 -25.82 -0.94
C ARG A 204 -9.07 -26.93 -1.63
N PHE A 205 -7.87 -27.21 -1.13
CA PHE A 205 -7.05 -28.32 -1.61
C PHE A 205 -7.76 -29.67 -1.35
N PRO A 206 -7.63 -30.63 -2.27
CA PRO A 206 -8.13 -31.99 -2.05
C PRO A 206 -7.37 -32.66 -0.89
N GLU A 207 -7.97 -33.68 -0.27
CA GLU A 207 -7.35 -34.42 0.84
C GLU A 207 -6.07 -35.15 0.40
N VAL A 208 -6.10 -35.70 -0.82
CA VAL A 208 -4.95 -36.33 -1.47
C VAL A 208 -4.36 -35.36 -2.49
N ILE A 209 -3.06 -35.14 -2.39
CA ILE A 209 -2.28 -34.19 -3.19
C ILE A 209 -1.29 -34.97 -4.05
N SER A 210 -1.37 -34.75 -5.35
CA SER A 210 -0.38 -35.22 -6.33
C SER A 210 0.62 -34.11 -6.63
N LEU A 211 1.91 -34.40 -6.46
CA LEU A 211 3.02 -33.47 -6.60
C LEU A 211 3.93 -33.91 -7.76
N ASN A 212 4.51 -32.93 -8.43
CA ASN A 212 5.61 -33.08 -9.39
C ASN A 212 6.77 -32.21 -8.92
N VAL A 213 7.85 -32.83 -8.47
CA VAL A 213 9.06 -32.16 -7.95
C VAL A 213 10.18 -32.39 -8.96
N GLY A 214 10.38 -31.42 -9.86
CA GLY A 214 11.42 -31.47 -10.89
C GLY A 214 11.36 -32.69 -11.80
N GLY A 215 10.17 -33.23 -12.05
CA GLY A 215 9.95 -34.45 -12.85
C GLY A 215 9.77 -35.73 -12.04
N THR A 216 9.97 -35.70 -10.72
CA THR A 216 9.68 -36.83 -9.83
C THR A 216 8.28 -36.71 -9.24
N TYR A 217 7.48 -37.76 -9.36
CA TYR A 217 6.07 -37.73 -8.96
C TYR A 217 5.85 -38.31 -7.58
N PHE A 218 5.12 -37.58 -6.74
CA PHE A 218 4.75 -38.02 -5.39
C PHE A 218 3.25 -37.89 -5.16
N THR A 219 2.72 -38.75 -4.31
CA THR A 219 1.34 -38.64 -3.82
C THR A 219 1.36 -38.65 -2.30
N THR A 220 0.66 -37.70 -1.68
CA THR A 220 0.63 -37.56 -0.21
C THR A 220 -0.68 -36.94 0.25
N ARG A 221 -0.91 -36.87 1.57
CA ARG A 221 -2.08 -36.19 2.15
C ARG A 221 -1.79 -34.71 2.38
N LEU A 222 -2.82 -33.87 2.28
CA LEU A 222 -2.73 -32.45 2.65
C LEU A 222 -2.29 -32.27 4.11
N SER A 223 -2.75 -33.14 5.01
CA SER A 223 -2.36 -33.15 6.42
C SER A 223 -0.86 -33.43 6.62
N THR A 224 -0.23 -34.21 5.75
CA THR A 224 1.21 -34.50 5.80
C THR A 224 2.03 -33.26 5.45
N LEU A 225 1.67 -32.57 4.36
CA LEU A 225 2.36 -31.34 3.94
C LEU A 225 2.16 -30.18 4.92
N ARG A 226 1.08 -30.23 5.72
CA ARG A 226 0.72 -29.24 6.74
C ARG A 226 0.97 -29.72 8.17
N ARG A 227 1.73 -30.81 8.36
CA ARG A 227 2.00 -31.37 9.70
C ARG A 227 2.66 -30.35 10.63
N TYR A 228 3.59 -29.57 10.08
CA TYR A 228 4.29 -28.50 10.77
C TYR A 228 3.94 -27.16 10.11
N GLU A 229 3.30 -26.27 10.87
CA GLU A 229 2.71 -25.03 10.33
C GLU A 229 3.75 -24.04 9.80
N ASP A 230 4.96 -24.04 10.38
CA ASP A 230 6.04 -23.11 10.05
C ASP A 230 6.92 -23.55 8.87
N THR A 231 6.46 -24.53 8.08
CA THR A 231 7.21 -25.04 6.92
C THR A 231 6.80 -24.36 5.63
N MET A 232 7.72 -24.30 4.66
CA MET A 232 7.41 -23.80 3.32
C MET A 232 6.26 -24.59 2.67
N LEU A 233 6.25 -25.91 2.84
CA LEU A 233 5.19 -26.79 2.32
C LEU A 233 3.83 -26.45 2.94
N ALA A 234 3.75 -26.21 4.26
CA ALA A 234 2.51 -25.80 4.90
C ALA A 234 2.03 -24.43 4.39
N ALA A 235 2.95 -23.49 4.17
CA ALA A 235 2.64 -22.18 3.60
C ALA A 235 2.11 -22.30 2.16
N MET A 236 2.78 -23.06 1.29
CA MET A 236 2.35 -23.31 -0.08
C MET A 236 0.92 -23.88 -0.11
N PHE A 237 0.65 -24.90 0.71
CA PHE A 237 -0.64 -25.59 0.76
C PHE A 237 -1.64 -24.98 1.77
N SER A 238 -1.42 -23.73 2.20
CA SER A 238 -2.32 -22.99 3.12
C SER A 238 -3.60 -22.47 2.47
N GLY A 239 -3.63 -22.42 1.14
CA GLY A 239 -4.71 -21.83 0.32
C GLY A 239 -4.48 -20.35 -0.01
N ARG A 240 -3.46 -19.73 0.58
CA ARG A 240 -3.11 -18.32 0.35
C ARG A 240 -2.25 -18.12 -0.90
N HIS A 241 -1.47 -19.13 -1.28
CA HIS A 241 -0.56 -19.06 -2.42
C HIS A 241 -1.12 -19.83 -3.63
N HIS A 242 -0.85 -19.30 -4.83
CA HIS A 242 -1.10 -20.04 -6.07
C HIS A 242 0.10 -20.94 -6.34
N ILE A 243 -0.16 -22.24 -6.55
CA ILE A 243 0.86 -23.22 -6.91
C ILE A 243 0.60 -23.64 -8.37
N PRO A 244 1.60 -23.52 -9.27
CA PRO A 244 1.49 -24.01 -10.64
C PRO A 244 1.15 -25.49 -10.72
N ARG A 245 0.56 -25.91 -11.83
CA ARG A 245 0.28 -27.33 -12.12
C ARG A 245 0.91 -27.76 -13.45
N ASP A 246 1.30 -29.01 -13.54
CA ASP A 246 1.77 -29.62 -14.80
C ASP A 246 0.59 -29.98 -15.73
N ALA A 247 0.89 -30.51 -16.91
CA ALA A 247 -0.10 -30.84 -17.94
C ALA A 247 -1.15 -31.85 -17.46
N GLU A 248 -0.78 -32.72 -16.52
CA GLU A 248 -1.66 -33.72 -15.91
C GLU A 248 -2.36 -33.21 -14.63
N GLY A 249 -2.18 -31.93 -14.28
CA GLY A 249 -2.87 -31.28 -13.17
C GLY A 249 -2.25 -31.51 -11.79
N ARG A 250 -1.03 -32.05 -11.68
CA ARG A 250 -0.30 -32.21 -10.42
C ARG A 250 0.35 -30.91 -10.01
N PHE A 251 0.45 -30.64 -8.71
CA PHE A 251 1.10 -29.42 -8.21
C PHE A 251 2.60 -29.48 -8.44
N PHE A 252 3.14 -28.47 -9.11
CA PHE A 252 4.53 -28.44 -9.53
C PHE A 252 5.42 -27.66 -8.54
N ILE A 253 6.56 -28.25 -8.22
CA ILE A 253 7.64 -27.66 -7.44
C ILE A 253 8.92 -27.75 -8.28
N ASP A 254 9.52 -26.60 -8.52
CA ASP A 254 10.74 -26.47 -9.31
C ASP A 254 11.98 -26.79 -8.44
N ARG A 255 12.18 -28.07 -8.15
CA ARG A 255 13.27 -28.59 -7.30
C ARG A 255 13.60 -30.02 -7.71
N ASP A 256 14.84 -30.47 -7.47
CA ASP A 256 15.20 -31.88 -7.65
C ASP A 256 14.43 -32.79 -6.68
N GLY A 257 13.70 -33.76 -7.22
CA GLY A 257 12.88 -34.68 -6.46
C GLY A 257 13.62 -35.86 -5.84
N ALA A 258 14.93 -36.04 -6.11
CA ALA A 258 15.69 -37.23 -5.70
C ALA A 258 15.59 -37.56 -4.19
N TYR A 259 15.61 -36.54 -3.33
CA TYR A 259 15.57 -36.69 -1.86
C TYR A 259 14.23 -36.26 -1.24
N PHE A 260 13.25 -35.88 -2.06
CA PHE A 260 11.95 -35.44 -1.56
C PHE A 260 11.16 -36.60 -0.92
N GLY A 261 11.46 -37.85 -1.28
CA GLY A 261 10.91 -39.03 -0.61
C GLY A 261 11.26 -39.09 0.88
N ASP A 262 12.52 -38.82 1.24
CA ASP A 262 12.98 -38.78 2.63
C ASP A 262 12.29 -37.65 3.42
N ILE A 263 12.08 -36.49 2.78
CA ILE A 263 11.30 -35.38 3.35
C ILE A 263 9.86 -35.83 3.66
N LEU A 264 9.21 -36.53 2.73
CA LEU A 264 7.85 -37.03 2.94
C LEU A 264 7.79 -38.10 4.03
N ASN A 265 8.76 -39.02 4.10
CA ASN A 265 8.80 -40.05 5.13
C ASN A 265 8.94 -39.43 6.53
N PHE A 266 9.78 -38.41 6.67
CA PHE A 266 9.85 -37.63 7.90
C PHE A 266 8.51 -36.95 8.23
N LEU A 267 7.86 -36.30 7.27
CA LEU A 267 6.56 -35.66 7.50
C LEU A 267 5.44 -36.67 7.80
N ARG A 268 5.53 -37.92 7.34
CA ARG A 268 4.54 -38.97 7.61
C ARG A 268 4.73 -39.61 8.97
N GLU A 269 5.95 -40.06 9.27
CA GLU A 269 6.22 -40.96 10.40
C GLU A 269 7.34 -40.44 11.32
N GLY A 270 8.06 -39.40 10.92
CA GLY A 270 9.25 -38.92 11.64
C GLY A 270 10.50 -39.75 11.33
N GLU A 271 10.47 -40.56 10.25
CA GLU A 271 11.61 -41.38 9.84
C GLU A 271 12.78 -40.50 9.36
N LEU A 272 13.98 -40.81 9.85
CA LEU A 272 15.21 -40.14 9.43
C LEU A 272 15.86 -40.86 8.25
N PRO A 273 16.53 -40.13 7.35
CA PRO A 273 17.18 -40.72 6.18
C PRO A 273 18.36 -41.62 6.58
N GLN A 274 18.75 -42.51 5.66
CA GLN A 274 19.96 -43.31 5.78
C GLN A 274 21.22 -42.41 5.84
N ARG A 275 22.27 -42.90 6.52
CA ARG A 275 23.50 -42.11 6.82
C ARG A 275 24.18 -41.52 5.60
N ASP A 276 24.15 -42.22 4.47
CA ASP A 276 24.69 -41.79 3.18
C ASP A 276 23.93 -40.60 2.57
N ARG A 277 22.65 -40.43 2.93
CA ARG A 277 21.74 -39.39 2.40
C ARG A 277 21.57 -38.20 3.31
N VAL A 278 21.97 -38.29 4.58
CA VAL A 278 21.82 -37.23 5.60
C VAL A 278 22.25 -35.86 5.09
N ARG A 279 23.41 -35.75 4.45
CA ARG A 279 23.91 -34.46 3.90
C ARG A 279 22.99 -33.88 2.83
N ALA A 280 22.51 -34.71 1.92
CA ALA A 280 21.65 -34.26 0.83
C ALA A 280 20.25 -33.87 1.35
N VAL A 281 19.68 -34.68 2.24
CA VAL A 281 18.37 -34.43 2.86
C VAL A 281 18.42 -33.20 3.76
N HIS A 282 19.53 -32.94 4.46
CA HIS A 282 19.71 -31.72 5.23
C HIS A 282 19.60 -30.46 4.37
N ARG A 283 20.19 -30.45 3.16
CA ARG A 283 20.03 -29.32 2.22
C ARG A 283 18.59 -29.12 1.77
N GLU A 284 17.85 -30.20 1.56
CA GLU A 284 16.43 -30.11 1.21
C GLU A 284 15.58 -29.67 2.41
N ALA A 285 15.87 -30.15 3.62
CA ALA A 285 15.21 -29.71 4.85
C ALA A 285 15.41 -28.21 5.11
N GLN A 286 16.59 -27.67 4.79
CA GLN A 286 16.86 -26.22 4.83
C GLN A 286 16.01 -25.47 3.80
N TYR A 287 15.95 -25.96 2.56
CA TYR A 287 15.15 -25.34 1.50
C TYR A 287 13.67 -25.29 1.87
N TYR A 288 13.08 -26.40 2.33
CA TYR A 288 11.67 -26.47 2.74
C TYR A 288 11.39 -25.89 4.13
N ALA A 289 12.41 -25.39 4.82
CA ALA A 289 12.34 -24.84 6.17
C ALA A 289 11.70 -25.80 7.19
N ILE A 290 12.15 -27.05 7.23
CA ILE A 290 11.61 -28.08 8.14
C ILE A 290 12.46 -28.12 9.42
N GLY A 291 12.19 -27.19 10.34
CA GLY A 291 12.93 -27.04 11.61
C GLY A 291 13.12 -28.36 12.37
N PRO A 292 12.05 -29.13 12.68
CA PRO A 292 12.18 -30.38 13.43
C PRO A 292 13.08 -31.43 12.75
N LEU A 293 13.14 -31.43 11.42
CA LEU A 293 14.03 -32.33 10.68
C LEU A 293 15.47 -31.85 10.76
N LEU A 294 15.70 -30.54 10.65
CA LEU A 294 17.04 -29.97 10.79
C LEU A 294 17.63 -30.31 12.16
N ASP A 295 16.88 -30.06 13.23
CA ASP A 295 17.32 -30.38 14.60
C ASP A 295 17.69 -31.87 14.73
N SER A 296 16.85 -32.76 14.19
CA SER A 296 17.09 -34.20 14.24
C SER A 296 18.32 -34.64 13.41
N LEU A 297 18.58 -33.98 12.28
CA LEU A 297 19.71 -34.30 11.41
C LEU A 297 21.04 -33.75 11.96
N GLU A 298 21.01 -32.64 12.69
CA GLU A 298 22.20 -32.06 13.32
C GLU A 298 22.86 -33.00 14.34
N ASP A 299 22.06 -33.83 15.01
CA ASP A 299 22.51 -34.86 15.95
C ASP A 299 22.81 -36.22 15.27
N THR A 300 22.71 -36.28 13.94
CA THR A 300 22.94 -37.51 13.16
C THR A 300 24.29 -37.46 12.42
N GLN A 301 25.05 -38.56 12.46
CA GLN A 301 26.27 -38.73 11.66
C GLN A 301 25.94 -38.73 10.15
N PRO A 302 26.70 -38.00 9.29
CA PRO A 302 28.01 -37.41 9.55
C PRO A 302 28.01 -35.95 10.05
N LEU A 303 26.86 -35.27 10.15
CA LEU A 303 26.79 -33.83 10.43
C LEU A 303 27.33 -33.47 11.82
N THR A 304 27.04 -34.28 12.83
CA THR A 304 27.60 -34.09 14.18
C THR A 304 29.12 -34.20 14.19
N GLY A 305 29.67 -35.19 13.48
CA GLY A 305 31.12 -35.35 13.33
C GLY A 305 31.75 -34.17 12.59
N GLU A 306 31.05 -33.60 11.62
CA GLU A 306 31.49 -32.44 10.85
C GLU A 306 31.48 -31.15 11.68
N LYS A 307 30.50 -30.95 12.58
CA LYS A 307 30.50 -29.84 13.55
C LYS A 307 31.68 -29.92 14.52
N VAL A 308 31.94 -31.12 15.08
CA VAL A 308 33.09 -31.35 15.96
C VAL A 308 34.40 -31.09 15.22
N ARG A 309 34.50 -31.58 13.98
CA ARG A 309 35.64 -31.32 13.10
C ARG A 309 35.81 -29.83 12.81
N GLN A 310 34.75 -29.10 12.48
CA GLN A 310 34.82 -27.67 12.18
C GLN A 310 35.26 -26.86 13.41
N ALA A 311 34.71 -27.16 14.59
CA ALA A 311 35.13 -26.53 15.84
C ALA A 311 36.62 -26.78 16.14
N PHE A 312 37.15 -27.95 15.78
CA PHE A 312 38.58 -28.21 15.85
C PHE A 312 39.39 -27.39 14.82
N LEU A 313 38.93 -27.33 13.57
CA LEU A 313 39.61 -26.56 12.51
C LEU A 313 39.63 -25.05 12.78
N ASP A 314 38.61 -24.51 13.44
CA ASP A 314 38.55 -23.09 13.80
C ASP A 314 39.59 -22.69 14.87
N LEU A 315 40.13 -23.66 15.62
CA LEU A 315 41.23 -23.45 16.56
C LEU A 315 42.61 -23.44 15.89
N LEU A 316 42.70 -23.79 14.60
CA LEU A 316 43.95 -23.87 13.85
C LEU A 316 44.23 -22.56 13.08
N PRO A 317 45.29 -21.81 13.44
CA PRO A 317 45.68 -20.63 12.69
C PRO A 317 45.99 -20.96 11.23
N TYR A 318 45.46 -20.16 10.30
CA TYR A 318 45.75 -20.23 8.87
C TYR A 318 45.45 -21.59 8.21
N TYR A 319 44.56 -22.42 8.77
CA TYR A 319 44.29 -23.76 8.22
C TYR A 319 43.89 -23.72 6.74
N LYS A 320 42.94 -22.83 6.37
CA LYS A 320 42.47 -22.67 4.98
C LYS A 320 43.58 -22.19 4.05
N ASP A 321 44.33 -21.17 4.45
CA ASP A 321 45.44 -20.60 3.67
C ASP A 321 46.55 -21.64 3.45
N ASN A 322 46.86 -22.40 4.49
CA ASN A 322 47.84 -23.48 4.43
C ASN A 322 47.37 -24.61 3.50
N LEU A 323 46.09 -24.98 3.55
CA LEU A 323 45.51 -25.97 2.65
C LEU A 323 45.55 -25.52 1.18
N GLU A 324 45.28 -24.24 0.91
CA GLU A 324 45.43 -23.66 -0.43
C GLU A 324 46.88 -23.67 -0.89
N ARG A 325 47.81 -23.28 -0.02
CA ARG A 325 49.25 -23.32 -0.30
C ARG A 325 49.75 -24.73 -0.64
N ILE A 326 49.25 -25.77 0.04
CA ILE A 326 49.52 -27.17 -0.31
C ILE A 326 49.12 -27.44 -1.76
N VAL A 327 47.89 -27.07 -2.14
CA VAL A 327 47.34 -27.30 -3.48
C VAL A 327 48.16 -26.55 -4.53
N GLU A 328 48.52 -25.30 -4.28
CA GLU A 328 49.32 -24.48 -5.20
C GLU A 328 50.72 -25.04 -5.43
N ILE A 329 51.45 -25.35 -4.35
CA ILE A 329 52.80 -25.93 -4.43
C ILE A 329 52.74 -27.28 -5.15
N ALA A 330 51.73 -28.11 -4.86
CA ALA A 330 51.53 -29.39 -5.51
C ALA A 330 51.27 -29.25 -7.02
N LYS A 331 50.40 -28.31 -7.43
CA LYS A 331 50.13 -28.02 -8.85
C LYS A 331 51.40 -27.59 -9.57
N LEU A 332 52.10 -26.60 -9.02
CA LEU A 332 53.33 -26.06 -9.61
C LEU A 332 54.41 -27.13 -9.78
N ARG A 333 54.64 -27.95 -8.76
CA ARG A 333 55.64 -29.04 -8.81
C ARG A 333 55.28 -30.13 -9.81
N ALA A 334 54.01 -30.53 -9.87
CA ALA A 334 53.54 -31.52 -10.84
C ALA A 334 53.70 -31.00 -12.29
N MET A 335 53.32 -29.75 -12.56
CA MET A 335 53.47 -29.12 -13.88
C MET A 335 54.94 -28.97 -14.29
N GLN A 336 55.81 -28.48 -13.41
CA GLN A 336 57.24 -28.30 -13.69
C GLN A 336 57.94 -29.63 -13.98
N ARG A 337 57.62 -30.68 -13.22
CA ARG A 337 58.24 -32.00 -13.37
C ARG A 337 57.53 -32.90 -14.40
N LYS A 338 56.43 -32.42 -14.99
CA LYS A 338 55.54 -33.22 -15.88
C LYS A 338 55.18 -34.57 -15.25
N ALA A 339 54.87 -34.56 -13.96
CA ALA A 339 54.64 -35.77 -13.16
C ALA A 339 53.19 -35.85 -12.69
N ARG A 340 52.65 -37.07 -12.58
CA ARG A 340 51.28 -37.31 -12.05
C ARG A 340 51.13 -36.97 -10.56
N PHE A 341 52.25 -36.80 -9.86
CA PHE A 341 52.27 -36.56 -8.43
C PHE A 341 53.29 -35.48 -8.06
N ALA A 342 53.03 -34.82 -6.93
CA ALA A 342 53.97 -33.94 -6.26
C ALA A 342 54.18 -34.41 -4.81
N LYS A 343 55.42 -34.30 -4.33
CA LYS A 343 55.79 -34.55 -2.94
C LYS A 343 55.99 -33.24 -2.22
N LEU A 344 55.38 -33.08 -1.05
CA LEU A 344 55.50 -31.91 -0.19
C LEU A 344 55.92 -32.36 1.21
N LYS A 345 56.77 -31.56 1.86
CA LYS A 345 57.11 -31.74 3.27
C LYS A 345 56.23 -30.81 4.09
N ILE A 346 55.42 -31.36 4.98
CA ILE A 346 54.50 -30.63 5.84
C ILE A 346 54.89 -30.86 7.28
N CYS A 347 55.11 -29.78 8.03
CA CYS A 347 55.35 -29.84 9.46
C CYS A 347 54.02 -29.80 10.20
N VAL A 348 53.77 -30.74 11.12
CA VAL A 348 52.55 -30.76 11.93
C VAL A 348 52.91 -30.97 13.38
N TYR A 349 52.57 -30.02 14.26
CA TYR A 349 52.94 -30.06 15.67
C TYR A 349 51.84 -29.45 16.56
N LYS A 350 51.49 -30.14 17.65
CA LYS A 350 50.41 -29.75 18.55
C LYS A 350 50.82 -28.64 19.52
N GLU A 351 51.90 -28.87 20.26
CA GLU A 351 52.43 -27.93 21.25
C GLU A 351 53.67 -27.21 20.70
N GLU A 352 53.94 -25.99 21.17
CA GLU A 352 55.26 -25.40 20.98
C GLU A 352 56.30 -26.31 21.64
N MET A 353 56.99 -27.11 20.82
CA MET A 353 58.01 -28.01 21.31
C MET A 353 59.04 -27.22 22.12
N PRO A 354 59.27 -27.56 23.41
CA PRO A 354 60.34 -26.94 24.16
C PRO A 354 61.64 -27.24 23.41
N ILE A 355 62.42 -26.20 23.21
CA ILE A 355 63.70 -26.33 22.56
C ILE A 355 64.52 -27.27 23.45
N THR A 356 64.86 -28.48 22.98
CA THR A 356 65.53 -29.48 23.82
C THR A 356 67.05 -29.29 23.77
N PRO A 357 67.74 -29.09 24.91
CA PRO A 357 69.21 -29.14 24.95
C PRO A 357 69.68 -30.61 24.94
N TYR A 358 70.73 -30.91 24.18
CA TYR A 358 71.24 -32.29 24.08
C TYR A 358 72.14 -32.72 25.25
N GLU A 359 72.55 -31.81 26.15
CA GLU A 359 73.48 -32.14 27.24
C GLU A 359 72.92 -31.75 28.61
N ARG A 360 72.91 -32.70 29.56
CA ARG A 360 72.63 -32.43 30.98
C ARG A 360 73.67 -31.42 31.48
N PRO A 361 73.28 -30.20 31.92
CA PRO A 361 74.20 -29.38 32.67
C PRO A 361 74.46 -30.09 34.00
N LEU A 362 75.73 -30.27 34.35
CA LEU A 362 76.13 -30.63 35.71
C LEU A 362 75.54 -29.60 36.69
N PHE A 363 75.08 -30.10 37.83
CA PHE A 363 74.38 -29.37 38.87
C PHE A 363 75.01 -28.00 39.23
N ASN A 364 74.12 -27.08 39.63
CA ASN A 364 74.36 -25.84 40.36
C ASN A 364 74.97 -24.67 39.58
N SER A 365 74.14 -23.98 38.78
CA SER A 365 73.98 -22.50 38.79
C SER A 365 73.51 -21.99 37.43
N LEU A 366 72.25 -22.24 37.06
CA LEU A 366 71.56 -21.42 36.07
C LEU A 366 70.11 -21.25 36.52
N ARG A 367 69.83 -20.10 37.15
CA ARG A 367 68.47 -19.55 37.15
C ARG A 367 68.14 -19.19 35.71
N PHE A 368 67.20 -19.90 35.10
CA PHE A 368 66.60 -19.49 33.83
C PHE A 368 65.56 -18.39 34.11
N GLU A 369 66.02 -17.16 34.27
CA GLU A 369 65.15 -15.99 34.13
C GLU A 369 65.08 -15.65 32.63
N ARG A 370 63.94 -15.96 31.99
CA ARG A 370 63.67 -15.56 30.62
C ARG A 370 63.58 -14.03 30.55
N THR A 371 64.56 -13.40 29.92
CA THR A 371 64.46 -11.98 29.57
C THR A 371 63.71 -11.83 28.24
N GLU A 372 62.79 -10.87 28.15
CA GLU A 372 61.99 -10.58 26.93
C GLU A 372 62.87 -10.31 25.68
N SER A 373 64.14 -9.96 25.88
CA SER A 373 65.14 -9.74 24.83
C SER A 373 65.62 -11.00 24.10
N GLU A 374 65.54 -12.19 24.71
CA GLU A 374 66.00 -13.45 24.08
C GLU A 374 64.91 -14.15 23.24
N ALA A 375 63.64 -13.76 23.39
CA ALA A 375 62.53 -14.31 22.60
C ALA A 375 62.68 -14.02 21.08
N LYS A 376 63.42 -12.97 20.71
CA LYS A 376 63.70 -12.59 19.31
C LYS A 376 64.78 -13.43 18.62
N LEU A 377 65.46 -14.33 19.32
CA LEU A 377 66.59 -15.12 18.77
C LEU A 377 66.24 -16.55 18.34
N PHE A 378 64.97 -16.97 18.48
CA PHE A 378 64.52 -18.35 18.21
C PHE A 378 63.54 -18.48 17.03
N GLU A 379 63.54 -17.53 16.09
CA GLU A 379 62.69 -17.60 14.90
C GLU A 379 63.24 -18.63 13.89
N HIS A 380 62.94 -19.90 14.13
CA HIS A 380 63.34 -21.01 13.27
C HIS A 380 62.20 -21.45 12.36
N HIS A 381 62.46 -21.39 11.06
CA HIS A 381 61.62 -21.98 10.03
C HIS A 381 62.20 -23.35 9.64
N CYS A 382 61.43 -24.42 9.87
CA CYS A 382 61.76 -25.74 9.37
C CYS A 382 61.83 -25.70 7.83
N GLU A 383 62.70 -26.51 7.22
CA GLU A 383 62.75 -26.63 5.75
C GLU A 383 61.58 -27.49 5.25
N VAL A 384 60.38 -26.91 5.34
CA VAL A 384 59.10 -27.52 4.99
C VAL A 384 58.31 -26.55 4.11
N ASP A 385 57.38 -27.10 3.33
CA ASP A 385 56.57 -26.35 2.38
C ASP A 385 55.43 -25.60 3.08
N VAL A 386 54.84 -26.24 4.09
CA VAL A 386 53.71 -25.77 4.88
C VAL A 386 53.88 -26.26 6.32
N SER A 387 53.43 -25.47 7.30
CA SER A 387 53.44 -25.84 8.72
C SER A 387 52.08 -25.62 9.37
N PHE A 388 51.60 -26.61 10.12
CA PHE A 388 50.41 -26.51 10.95
C PHE A 388 50.78 -26.63 12.43
N GLY A 389 50.35 -25.65 13.20
CA GLY A 389 50.54 -25.60 14.65
C GLY A 389 51.19 -24.31 15.15
N PRO A 390 51.23 -24.10 16.47
CA PRO A 390 50.60 -24.94 17.50
C PRO A 390 49.08 -24.77 17.54
N TRP A 391 48.35 -25.67 18.22
CA TRP A 391 46.92 -25.53 18.49
C TRP A 391 46.54 -26.06 19.87
N GLU A 392 45.47 -25.52 20.44
CA GLU A 392 44.98 -25.87 21.77
C GLU A 392 43.67 -26.67 21.67
N ALA A 393 43.77 -28.00 21.49
CA ALA A 393 42.61 -28.89 21.44
C ALA A 393 42.95 -30.32 21.92
N VAL A 394 41.93 -31.11 22.28
CA VAL A 394 42.10 -32.53 22.62
C VAL A 394 42.60 -33.34 21.41
N ALA A 395 42.12 -33.00 20.21
CA ALA A 395 42.52 -33.62 18.96
C ALA A 395 44.05 -33.67 18.77
N ASP A 396 44.53 -34.78 18.23
CA ASP A 396 45.95 -35.06 18.05
C ASP A 396 46.43 -34.75 16.61
N VAL A 397 47.70 -35.08 16.34
CA VAL A 397 48.30 -34.84 15.01
C VAL A 397 47.62 -35.70 13.93
N TYR A 398 47.19 -36.91 14.26
CA TYR A 398 46.53 -37.82 13.30
C TYR A 398 45.14 -37.32 12.93
N ASP A 399 44.40 -36.73 13.88
CA ASP A 399 43.13 -36.06 13.60
C ASP A 399 43.30 -34.94 12.57
N LEU A 400 44.34 -34.12 12.70
CA LEU A 400 44.65 -33.06 11.74
C LEU A 400 45.08 -33.60 10.38
N LEU A 401 45.93 -34.63 10.34
CA LEU A 401 46.32 -35.29 9.09
C LEU A 401 45.10 -35.86 8.36
N HIS A 402 44.19 -36.49 9.09
CA HIS A 402 42.94 -37.00 8.54
C HIS A 402 42.07 -35.87 7.98
N CYS A 403 41.98 -34.72 8.67
CA CYS A 403 41.26 -33.54 8.20
C CYS A 403 41.84 -33.00 6.89
N ILE A 404 43.17 -32.87 6.79
CA ILE A 404 43.85 -32.38 5.58
C ILE A 404 43.60 -33.32 4.40
N VAL A 405 43.76 -34.63 4.60
CA VAL A 405 43.52 -35.63 3.54
C VAL A 405 42.06 -35.62 3.10
N SER A 406 41.12 -35.52 4.04
CA SER A 406 39.69 -35.47 3.75
C SER A 406 39.31 -34.22 2.96
N ASP A 407 39.83 -33.03 3.33
CA ASP A 407 39.57 -31.79 2.60
C ASP A 407 40.16 -31.79 1.19
N LEU A 408 41.34 -32.39 1.00
CA LEU A 408 41.93 -32.58 -0.32
C LEU A 408 41.05 -33.52 -1.16
N ALA A 409 40.55 -34.60 -0.58
CA ALA A 409 39.66 -35.54 -1.26
C ALA A 409 38.32 -34.91 -1.67
N GLU A 410 37.73 -34.04 -0.84
CA GLU A 410 36.52 -33.28 -1.20
C GLU A 410 36.75 -32.33 -2.38
N ARG A 411 37.98 -31.87 -2.60
CA ARG A 411 38.41 -31.11 -3.78
C ARG A 411 38.77 -32.01 -4.99
N GLY A 412 38.56 -33.32 -4.88
CA GLY A 412 38.91 -34.30 -5.91
C GLY A 412 40.39 -34.63 -6.00
N ILE A 413 41.19 -34.31 -4.96
CA ILE A 413 42.64 -34.50 -4.94
C ILE A 413 42.99 -35.70 -4.05
N THR A 414 43.72 -36.67 -4.60
CA THR A 414 44.18 -37.84 -3.81
C THR A 414 45.51 -37.52 -3.13
N ALA A 415 45.60 -37.74 -1.82
CA ALA A 415 46.80 -37.48 -1.04
C ALA A 415 47.14 -38.64 -0.10
N ASP A 416 48.37 -39.16 -0.20
CA ASP A 416 48.93 -40.10 0.77
C ASP A 416 49.91 -39.35 1.69
N GLN A 417 49.94 -39.69 2.97
CA GLN A 417 50.87 -39.10 3.94
C GLN A 417 51.71 -40.17 4.66
N GLN A 418 52.97 -39.85 4.92
CA GLN A 418 53.86 -40.67 5.76
C GLN A 418 54.76 -39.79 6.62
N CYS A 419 55.02 -40.19 7.86
CA CYS A 419 56.00 -39.53 8.72
C CYS A 419 57.41 -39.85 8.22
N ILE A 420 58.21 -38.82 7.93
CA ILE A 420 59.59 -38.98 7.43
C ILE A 420 60.66 -38.66 8.49
N GLY A 421 60.24 -38.24 9.69
CA GLY A 421 61.13 -37.95 10.81
C GLY A 421 60.77 -36.63 11.50
N VAL A 422 61.75 -36.07 12.21
CA VAL A 422 61.67 -34.75 12.84
C VAL A 422 62.65 -33.79 12.16
N CYS A 423 62.42 -32.48 12.31
CA CYS A 423 63.46 -31.51 11.98
C CYS A 423 64.72 -31.81 12.83
N ASP A 424 65.91 -31.54 12.29
CA ASP A 424 67.20 -31.72 12.97
C ASP A 424 68.08 -30.45 12.84
N LYS A 425 67.46 -29.29 12.57
CA LYS A 425 68.20 -28.03 12.38
C LYS A 425 68.71 -27.51 13.72
N HIS A 426 70.00 -27.19 13.74
CA HIS A 426 70.70 -26.66 14.90
C HIS A 426 70.28 -25.21 15.20
N LEU A 427 69.90 -24.95 16.45
CA LEU A 427 69.58 -23.64 17.02
C LEU A 427 70.74 -23.17 17.91
N ILE A 428 70.71 -21.93 18.39
CA ILE A 428 71.72 -21.38 19.31
C ILE A 428 71.80 -22.27 20.56
N ASN A 429 73.00 -22.51 21.12
CA ASN A 429 73.26 -23.24 22.38
C ASN A 429 72.91 -24.76 22.42
N HIS A 430 73.21 -25.54 21.38
CA HIS A 430 73.00 -27.02 21.34
C HIS A 430 71.54 -27.47 21.40
N TYR A 431 70.68 -26.59 20.94
CA TYR A 431 69.25 -26.78 20.87
C TYR A 431 68.85 -27.26 19.47
N TYR A 432 67.93 -28.22 19.37
CA TYR A 432 67.43 -28.73 18.08
C TYR A 432 65.93 -28.54 17.96
N CYS A 433 65.47 -28.13 16.78
CA CYS A 433 64.03 -28.14 16.47
C CYS A 433 63.60 -29.58 16.21
N LYS A 434 62.79 -30.21 17.06
CA LYS A 434 62.31 -31.61 16.87
C LYS A 434 60.89 -31.71 16.33
N ARG A 435 60.44 -30.74 15.52
CA ARG A 435 59.07 -30.75 15.00
C ARG A 435 58.88 -31.90 13.99
N PRO A 436 57.80 -32.70 14.08
CA PRO A 436 57.52 -33.79 13.14
C PRO A 436 57.31 -33.29 11.71
N ILE A 437 57.87 -34.00 10.73
CA ILE A 437 57.74 -33.70 9.31
C ILE A 437 57.08 -34.90 8.61
N TYR A 438 56.03 -34.60 7.85
CA TYR A 438 55.27 -35.54 7.06
C TYR A 438 55.51 -35.29 5.58
N GLU A 439 55.72 -36.34 4.79
CA GLU A 439 55.73 -36.25 3.33
C GLU A 439 54.32 -36.53 2.81
N PHE A 440 53.74 -35.55 2.14
CA PHE A 440 52.47 -35.67 1.42
C PHE A 440 52.74 -35.92 -0.06
N LYS A 441 52.22 -37.03 -0.58
CA LYS A 441 52.24 -37.37 -2.00
C LYS A 441 50.86 -37.09 -2.60
N ILE A 442 50.76 -35.98 -3.32
CA ILE A 442 49.52 -35.50 -3.93
C ILE A 442 49.45 -35.94 -5.39
N THR A 443 48.34 -36.53 -5.81
CA THR A 443 48.11 -37.11 -7.15
C THR A 443 46.92 -36.43 -7.84
N TRP A 444 47.05 -36.15 -9.14
CA TRP A 444 46.11 -35.30 -9.91
C TRP A 444 45.12 -36.05 -10.82
N TRP A 445 45.38 -37.30 -11.20
CA TRP A 445 44.48 -38.17 -11.98
C TRP A 445 44.89 -39.63 -11.88
#